data_AF-A0A1X1T8F3-F1
#
_entry.id   AF-A0A1X1T8F3-F1
#
_cell.length_a   1.000
_cell.length_b   1.000
_cell.length_c   1.000
_cell.angle_alpha   90.00
_cell.angle_beta   90.00
_cell.angle_gamma   90.00
#
_symmetry.space_group_name_H-M   'P 1'
#
loop_
_entity.id
_entity.type
_entity.pdbx_description
1 polymer ?
#
loop_
_entity_poly.entity_id
_entity_poly.type
_entity_poly.pdbx_seq_one_letter_code
_entity_poly.pdbx_strand_id
1 'polypeptide(L)'
;MSFEYSQMLETIKNRQWALADIDWDAPGAEMITDEQRPALKQFMADVVWIEHVGARAFAAMAPKAPFEELKQIYRYFHAEEQRHANAELALMRRWGMLEEGETPVPNKNIRLVIEWLDRYAEDLPLTVIGAAIPALECALDGALLKFLLDEVADPVCAEVFRNVNNDESRHLAVGFQVLNDLGASPMRLHAIETAATLVDPRILIGALLYVPLLTRMLTNLNAWGLSEEKLYNAVTRYSNVGDRSENTRRVPGYHILKAHMSATIKHSQPLQFVAERLGVVIDHFPIEVLGKTPSWTEELTYEPVAK
;
A
#
# COMPACT_ATOMS: atom_id res chain seq x y z
N MET A 1 1.18 -21.54 3.79
CA MET A 1 0.04 -22.14 3.07
C MET A 1 0.44 -22.18 1.63
N SER A 2 0.22 -23.31 0.94
CA SER A 2 0.49 -23.44 -0.48
C SER A 2 -0.86 -23.55 -1.18
N PHE A 3 -1.13 -22.71 -2.16
CA PHE A 3 -2.28 -22.83 -3.05
C PHE A 3 -1.80 -22.84 -4.50
N GLU A 4 -2.65 -23.34 -5.40
CA GLU A 4 -2.40 -23.27 -6.83
C GLU A 4 -2.82 -21.89 -7.35
N TYR A 5 -1.93 -21.20 -8.07
CA TYR A 5 -2.21 -19.86 -8.60
C TYR A 5 -3.43 -19.82 -9.52
N SER A 6 -3.73 -20.91 -10.23
CA SER A 6 -4.94 -21.03 -11.06
C SER A 6 -6.23 -20.94 -10.23
N GLN A 7 -6.28 -21.60 -9.07
CA GLN A 7 -7.42 -21.55 -8.15
C GLN A 7 -7.55 -20.17 -7.48
N MET A 8 -6.43 -19.55 -7.14
CA MET A 8 -6.42 -18.19 -6.62
C MET A 8 -6.93 -17.18 -7.68
N LEU A 9 -6.47 -17.31 -8.92
CA LEU A 9 -6.94 -16.48 -10.03
C LEU A 9 -8.45 -16.63 -10.26
N GLU A 10 -8.97 -17.85 -10.21
CA GLU A 10 -10.42 -18.09 -10.29
C GLU A 10 -11.16 -17.44 -9.11
N THR A 11 -10.61 -17.57 -7.90
CA THR A 11 -11.18 -16.93 -6.70
C THR A 11 -11.23 -15.40 -6.84
N ILE A 12 -10.15 -14.79 -7.33
CA ILE A 12 -10.08 -13.35 -7.60
C ILE A 12 -11.17 -12.95 -8.61
N LYS A 13 -11.25 -13.66 -9.75
CA LYS A 13 -12.26 -13.40 -10.79
C LYS A 13 -13.70 -13.49 -10.26
N ASN A 14 -13.99 -14.50 -9.44
CA ASN A 14 -15.33 -14.75 -8.92
C ASN A 14 -15.76 -13.77 -7.81
N ARG A 15 -14.82 -13.05 -7.21
CA ARG A 15 -15.08 -12.12 -6.09
C ARG A 15 -14.95 -10.65 -6.45
N GLN A 16 -14.88 -10.32 -7.74
CA GLN A 16 -14.86 -8.93 -8.19
C GLN A 16 -16.13 -8.18 -7.80
N TRP A 17 -15.96 -6.95 -7.36
CA TRP A 17 -17.02 -5.98 -7.05
C TRP A 17 -16.80 -4.69 -7.86
N ALA A 18 -17.81 -3.84 -7.94
CA ALA A 18 -17.72 -2.55 -8.61
C ALA A 18 -18.27 -1.43 -7.71
N LEU A 19 -17.85 -0.19 -7.98
CA LEU A 19 -18.41 0.98 -7.29
C LEU A 19 -19.93 1.07 -7.50
N ALA A 20 -20.44 0.63 -8.66
CA ALA A 20 -21.88 0.58 -8.95
C ALA A 20 -22.66 -0.45 -8.11
N ASP A 21 -21.97 -1.39 -7.44
CA ASP A 21 -22.61 -2.35 -6.52
C ASP A 21 -22.96 -1.69 -5.16
N ILE A 22 -22.48 -0.47 -4.87
CA ILE A 22 -22.63 0.23 -3.60
C ILE A 22 -23.72 1.32 -3.70
N ASP A 23 -24.60 1.38 -2.70
CA ASP A 23 -25.59 2.47 -2.56
C ASP A 23 -24.93 3.72 -1.95
N TRP A 24 -24.35 4.56 -2.81
CA TRP A 24 -23.69 5.80 -2.41
C TRP A 24 -24.62 6.87 -1.85
N ASP A 25 -25.94 6.70 -1.97
CA ASP A 25 -26.96 7.62 -1.45
C ASP A 25 -27.55 7.18 -0.10
N ALA A 26 -27.14 6.01 0.41
CA ALA A 26 -27.55 5.52 1.72
C ALA A 26 -27.21 6.55 2.85
N PRO A 27 -27.93 6.57 3.98
CA PRO A 27 -27.66 7.51 5.09
C PRO A 27 -26.29 7.23 5.76
N GLY A 28 -25.73 8.24 6.43
CA GLY A 28 -24.49 8.09 7.21
C GLY A 28 -23.41 9.14 6.96
N ALA A 29 -23.42 9.80 5.80
CA ALA A 29 -22.46 10.84 5.46
C ALA A 29 -22.52 12.03 6.45
N GLU A 30 -23.71 12.29 7.00
CA GLU A 30 -23.97 13.32 8.01
C GLU A 30 -23.31 13.04 9.37
N MET A 31 -22.82 11.81 9.61
CA MET A 31 -22.15 11.45 10.86
C MET A 31 -20.70 11.93 10.93
N ILE A 32 -20.13 12.39 9.80
CA ILE A 32 -18.81 13.04 9.78
C ILE A 32 -18.93 14.45 10.36
N THR A 33 -18.31 14.67 11.51
CA THR A 33 -18.33 15.97 12.19
C THR A 33 -17.43 16.99 11.51
N ASP A 34 -17.73 18.27 11.69
CA ASP A 34 -16.91 19.36 11.15
C ASP A 34 -15.53 19.43 11.80
N GLU A 35 -15.39 18.97 13.05
CA GLU A 35 -14.10 18.83 13.72
C GLU A 35 -13.26 17.69 13.15
N GLN A 36 -13.87 16.57 12.75
CA GLN A 36 -13.18 15.41 12.18
C GLN A 36 -12.79 15.64 10.71
N ARG A 37 -13.63 16.35 9.96
CA ARG A 37 -13.54 16.48 8.49
C ARG A 37 -12.18 16.94 7.95
N PRO A 38 -11.51 17.99 8.47
CA PRO A 38 -10.26 18.48 7.88
C PRO A 38 -9.13 17.47 8.00
N ALA A 39 -9.04 16.84 9.17
CA ALA A 39 -8.03 15.83 9.43
C ALA A 39 -8.34 14.59 8.57
N LEU A 40 -9.63 14.21 8.45
CA LEU A 40 -10.02 13.00 7.72
C LEU A 40 -9.81 13.19 6.22
N LYS A 41 -10.02 14.41 5.70
CA LYS A 41 -9.68 14.78 4.32
C LYS A 41 -8.21 14.51 4.02
N GLN A 42 -7.28 14.94 4.88
CA GLN A 42 -5.86 14.71 4.63
C GLN A 42 -5.49 13.23 4.72
N PHE A 43 -6.06 12.52 5.70
CA PHE A 43 -5.85 11.09 5.85
C PHE A 43 -6.32 10.32 4.62
N MET A 44 -7.57 10.53 4.19
CA MET A 44 -8.15 9.88 3.02
C MET A 44 -7.42 10.24 1.74
N ALA A 45 -6.96 11.50 1.59
CA ALA A 45 -6.11 11.88 0.47
C ALA A 45 -4.84 11.01 0.41
N ASP A 46 -4.17 10.82 1.54
CA ASP A 46 -2.98 9.97 1.60
C ASP A 46 -3.30 8.51 1.26
N VAL A 47 -4.46 7.97 1.71
CA VAL A 47 -4.87 6.60 1.40
C VAL A 47 -5.10 6.39 -0.09
N VAL A 48 -5.88 7.27 -0.72
CA VAL A 48 -6.19 7.21 -2.17
C VAL A 48 -4.90 7.09 -2.99
N TRP A 49 -3.89 7.87 -2.63
CA TRP A 49 -2.62 7.84 -3.34
C TRP A 49 -1.75 6.64 -3.02
N ILE A 50 -1.87 6.07 -1.83
CA ILE A 50 -1.15 4.84 -1.46
C ILE A 50 -1.71 3.66 -2.26
N GLU A 51 -3.04 3.50 -2.36
CA GLU A 51 -3.64 2.44 -3.18
C GLU A 51 -3.26 2.62 -4.64
N HIS A 52 -3.30 3.86 -5.15
CA HIS A 52 -2.88 4.16 -6.52
C HIS A 52 -1.39 3.85 -6.78
N VAL A 53 -0.54 4.03 -5.76
CA VAL A 53 0.86 3.60 -5.79
C VAL A 53 0.99 2.06 -5.79
N GLY A 54 0.16 1.36 -5.02
CA GLY A 54 0.03 -0.10 -5.03
C GLY A 54 -0.32 -0.62 -6.42
N ALA A 55 -1.30 0.01 -7.08
CA ALA A 55 -1.68 -0.29 -8.46
C ALA A 55 -0.45 -0.23 -9.38
N ARG A 56 0.29 0.89 -9.36
CA ARG A 56 1.49 1.07 -10.19
C ARG A 56 2.55 0.00 -9.92
N ALA A 57 2.73 -0.40 -8.66
CA ALA A 57 3.66 -1.47 -8.29
C ALA A 57 3.25 -2.81 -8.92
N PHE A 58 1.97 -3.20 -8.85
CA PHE A 58 1.49 -4.43 -9.49
C PHE A 58 1.59 -4.37 -11.02
N ALA A 59 1.30 -3.23 -11.64
CA ALA A 59 1.51 -3.04 -13.07
C ALA A 59 2.98 -3.28 -13.47
N ALA A 60 3.93 -2.82 -12.65
CA ALA A 60 5.37 -3.04 -12.87
C ALA A 60 5.82 -4.49 -12.58
N MET A 61 5.06 -5.26 -11.79
CA MET A 61 5.33 -6.68 -11.51
C MET A 61 4.74 -7.63 -12.56
N ALA A 62 3.59 -7.30 -13.15
CA ALA A 62 2.93 -8.12 -14.17
C ALA A 62 3.87 -8.61 -15.29
N PRO A 63 4.70 -7.77 -15.95
CA PRO A 63 5.62 -8.24 -17.00
C PRO A 63 6.78 -9.10 -16.47
N LYS A 64 7.05 -9.05 -15.16
CA LYS A 64 8.13 -9.80 -14.49
C LYS A 64 7.67 -11.16 -13.94
N ALA A 65 6.37 -11.45 -14.00
CA ALA A 65 5.84 -12.72 -13.54
C ALA A 65 6.41 -13.88 -14.36
N PRO A 66 6.87 -14.98 -13.72
CA PRO A 66 7.53 -16.08 -14.42
C PRO A 66 6.56 -17.00 -15.18
N PHE A 67 5.25 -16.86 -14.97
CA PHE A 67 4.20 -17.62 -15.63
C PHE A 67 2.90 -16.79 -15.75
N GLU A 68 2.00 -17.23 -16.63
CA GLU A 68 0.86 -16.45 -17.09
C GLU A 68 -0.20 -16.23 -15.99
N GLU A 69 -0.41 -17.19 -15.10
CA GLU A 69 -1.38 -17.08 -14.01
C GLU A 69 -0.99 -15.94 -13.05
N LEU A 70 0.28 -15.86 -12.63
CA LEU A 70 0.74 -14.79 -11.76
C LEU A 70 0.68 -13.42 -12.46
N LYS A 71 0.99 -13.39 -13.76
CA LYS A 71 0.85 -12.18 -14.57
C LYS A 71 -0.60 -11.68 -14.60
N GLN A 72 -1.56 -12.59 -14.78
CA GLN A 72 -2.98 -12.24 -14.73
C GLN A 72 -3.39 -11.78 -13.33
N ILE A 73 -2.93 -12.44 -12.28
CA ILE A 73 -3.19 -12.03 -10.89
C ILE A 73 -2.70 -10.60 -10.65
N TYR A 74 -1.47 -10.25 -11.05
CA TYR A 74 -0.98 -8.87 -10.90
C TYR A 74 -1.78 -7.84 -11.70
N ARG A 75 -2.32 -8.22 -12.88
CA ARG A 75 -3.23 -7.33 -13.61
C ARG A 75 -4.56 -7.12 -12.89
N TYR A 76 -5.09 -8.17 -12.25
CA TYR A 76 -6.27 -8.03 -11.40
C TYR A 76 -5.94 -7.16 -10.19
N PHE A 77 -4.85 -7.42 -9.47
CA PHE A 77 -4.46 -6.61 -8.32
C PHE A 77 -4.27 -5.13 -8.67
N HIS A 78 -3.61 -4.82 -9.79
CA HIS A 78 -3.58 -3.45 -10.32
C HIS A 78 -4.99 -2.82 -10.46
N ALA A 79 -5.95 -3.57 -11.01
CA ALA A 79 -7.32 -3.09 -11.15
C ALA A 79 -8.09 -3.03 -9.80
N GLU A 80 -7.80 -3.93 -8.87
CA GLU A 80 -8.38 -3.91 -7.52
C GLU A 80 -7.89 -2.69 -6.74
N GLU A 81 -6.59 -2.41 -6.73
CA GLU A 81 -5.99 -1.21 -6.13
C GLU A 81 -6.53 0.09 -6.73
N GLN A 82 -6.64 0.15 -8.06
CA GLN A 82 -7.27 1.28 -8.74
C GLN A 82 -8.71 1.48 -8.26
N ARG A 83 -9.45 0.38 -8.08
CA ARG A 83 -10.83 0.40 -7.57
C ARG A 83 -10.88 0.84 -6.11
N HIS A 84 -9.91 0.46 -5.28
CA HIS A 84 -9.82 0.93 -3.89
C HIS A 84 -9.62 2.44 -3.85
N ALA A 85 -8.63 2.96 -4.58
CA ALA A 85 -8.40 4.41 -4.71
C ALA A 85 -9.66 5.17 -5.20
N ASN A 86 -10.37 4.61 -6.18
CA ASN A 86 -11.60 5.19 -6.70
C ASN A 86 -12.76 5.17 -5.68
N ALA A 87 -12.91 4.08 -4.92
CA ALA A 87 -13.93 3.99 -3.88
C ALA A 87 -13.65 4.95 -2.71
N GLU A 88 -12.40 5.12 -2.34
CA GLU A 88 -11.98 6.10 -1.34
C GLU A 88 -12.18 7.53 -1.81
N LEU A 89 -11.88 7.82 -3.08
CA LEU A 89 -12.18 9.10 -3.70
C LEU A 89 -13.70 9.39 -3.69
N ALA A 90 -14.52 8.39 -3.98
CA ALA A 90 -15.97 8.49 -3.90
C ALA A 90 -16.46 8.75 -2.46
N LEU A 91 -15.86 8.11 -1.45
CA LEU A 91 -16.14 8.41 -0.03
C LEU A 91 -15.79 9.87 0.33
N MET A 92 -14.62 10.36 -0.09
CA MET A 92 -14.24 11.76 0.13
C MET A 92 -15.25 12.74 -0.48
N ARG A 93 -15.75 12.47 -1.69
CA ARG A 93 -16.79 13.29 -2.32
C ARG A 93 -18.11 13.22 -1.57
N ARG A 94 -18.53 12.02 -1.17
CA ARG A 94 -19.74 11.80 -0.37
C ARG A 94 -19.70 12.58 0.95
N TRP A 95 -18.54 12.70 1.56
CA TRP A 95 -18.34 13.50 2.77
C TRP A 95 -18.09 14.99 2.51
N GLY A 96 -18.28 15.48 1.28
CA GLY A 96 -18.08 16.90 0.95
C GLY A 96 -16.65 17.39 1.21
N MET A 97 -15.66 16.49 1.15
CA MET A 97 -14.26 16.86 1.34
C MET A 97 -13.63 17.37 0.05
N LEU A 98 -14.21 17.07 -1.11
CA LEU A 98 -13.68 17.45 -2.42
C LEU A 98 -14.71 18.25 -3.19
N GLU A 99 -14.26 19.33 -3.83
CA GLU A 99 -15.04 20.07 -4.82
C GLU A 99 -15.22 19.22 -6.10
N GLU A 100 -16.15 19.65 -6.97
CA GLU A 100 -16.39 18.95 -8.23
C GLU A 100 -15.14 19.00 -9.13
N GLY A 101 -14.58 17.83 -9.42
CA GLY A 101 -13.35 17.70 -10.22
C GLY A 101 -12.06 17.94 -9.43
N GLU A 102 -12.12 18.16 -8.11
CA GLU A 102 -10.93 18.22 -7.25
C GLU A 102 -10.35 16.82 -7.07
N THR A 103 -9.07 16.64 -7.43
CA THR A 103 -8.29 15.47 -7.03
C THR A 103 -7.64 15.73 -5.68
N PRO A 104 -7.65 14.77 -4.74
CA PRO A 104 -6.99 14.92 -3.45
C PRO A 104 -5.50 15.21 -3.63
N VAL A 105 -4.94 16.10 -2.82
CA VAL A 105 -3.53 16.45 -2.89
C VAL A 105 -2.72 15.48 -2.01
N PRO A 106 -1.74 14.75 -2.57
CA PRO A 106 -0.90 13.87 -1.76
C PRO A 106 0.01 14.70 -0.86
N ASN A 107 0.36 14.15 0.31
CA ASN A 107 1.48 14.72 1.06
C ASN A 107 2.79 14.68 0.24
N LYS A 108 3.75 15.54 0.59
CA LYS A 108 5.02 15.66 -0.17
C LYS A 108 5.80 14.36 -0.26
N ASN A 109 5.73 13.50 0.75
CA ASN A 109 6.44 12.24 0.76
C ASN A 109 5.85 11.25 -0.26
N ILE A 110 4.52 11.14 -0.29
CA ILE A 110 3.80 10.38 -1.30
C ILE A 110 4.09 10.93 -2.70
N ARG A 111 4.11 12.26 -2.89
CA ARG A 111 4.48 12.88 -4.18
C ARG A 111 5.87 12.46 -4.65
N LEU A 112 6.85 12.35 -3.75
CA LEU A 112 8.18 11.85 -4.07
C LEU A 112 8.19 10.36 -4.42
N VAL A 113 7.39 9.55 -3.72
CA VAL A 113 7.23 8.11 -4.01
C VAL A 113 6.59 7.89 -5.36
N ILE A 114 5.53 8.64 -5.70
CA ILE A 114 4.90 8.65 -7.03
C ILE A 114 5.96 8.90 -8.11
N GLU A 115 6.76 9.94 -7.93
CA GLU A 115 7.80 10.32 -8.88
C GLU A 115 8.90 9.25 -9.02
N TRP A 116 9.30 8.64 -7.91
CA TRP A 116 10.30 7.58 -7.91
C TRP A 116 9.78 6.32 -8.59
N LEU A 117 8.54 5.92 -8.31
CA LEU A 117 7.91 4.76 -8.96
C LEU A 117 7.73 4.97 -10.45
N ASP A 118 7.29 6.17 -10.86
CA ASP A 118 7.14 6.50 -12.27
C ASP A 118 8.44 6.27 -13.06
N ARG A 119 9.57 6.70 -12.48
CA ARG A 119 10.88 6.59 -13.13
C ARG A 119 11.50 5.20 -13.08
N TYR A 120 11.28 4.45 -11.99
CA TYR A 120 12.11 3.28 -11.69
C TYR A 120 11.37 1.98 -11.47
N ALA A 121 10.04 1.97 -11.27
CA ALA A 121 9.32 0.74 -10.91
C ALA A 121 9.53 -0.42 -11.89
N GLU A 122 9.65 -0.11 -13.19
CA GLU A 122 9.88 -1.10 -14.24
C GLU A 122 11.25 -1.77 -14.15
N ASP A 123 12.26 -1.06 -13.66
CA ASP A 123 13.62 -1.58 -13.51
C ASP A 123 13.85 -2.37 -12.23
N LEU A 124 12.96 -2.22 -11.24
CA LEU A 124 13.13 -2.87 -9.94
C LEU A 124 12.99 -4.40 -10.07
N PRO A 125 13.91 -5.19 -9.49
CA PRO A 125 13.82 -6.64 -9.45
C PRO A 125 12.55 -7.12 -8.74
N LEU A 126 12.00 -8.25 -9.20
CA LEU A 126 10.83 -8.87 -8.57
C LEU A 126 11.07 -9.20 -7.09
N THR A 127 12.31 -9.53 -6.70
CA THR A 127 12.66 -9.81 -5.30
C THR A 127 12.61 -8.59 -4.39
N VAL A 128 12.74 -7.38 -4.95
CA VAL A 128 12.61 -6.13 -4.19
C VAL A 128 11.13 -5.79 -4.01
N ILE A 129 10.37 -5.67 -5.10
CA ILE A 129 8.95 -5.29 -5.03
C ILE A 129 8.13 -6.40 -4.35
N GLY A 130 8.39 -7.66 -4.67
CA GLY A 130 7.68 -8.81 -4.09
C GLY A 130 7.91 -9.00 -2.59
N ALA A 131 8.97 -8.42 -2.03
CA ALA A 131 9.16 -8.37 -0.58
C ALA A 131 8.52 -7.14 0.06
N ALA A 132 8.49 -6.01 -0.66
CA ALA A 132 7.93 -4.73 -0.21
C ALA A 132 6.40 -4.72 -0.16
N ILE A 133 5.72 -5.25 -1.18
CA ILE A 133 4.25 -5.25 -1.25
C ILE A 133 3.62 -5.91 -0.02
N PRO A 134 3.95 -7.16 0.37
CA PRO A 134 3.29 -7.79 1.52
C PRO A 134 3.62 -7.08 2.85
N ALA A 135 4.73 -6.34 2.91
CA ALA A 135 5.06 -5.50 4.06
C ALA A 135 4.17 -4.25 4.13
N LEU A 136 3.95 -3.60 2.98
CA LEU A 136 3.02 -2.47 2.84
C LEU A 136 1.59 -2.91 3.15
N GLU A 137 1.10 -3.99 2.52
CA GLU A 137 -0.26 -4.50 2.79
C GLU A 137 -0.47 -4.86 4.26
N CYS A 138 0.51 -5.47 4.93
CA CYS A 138 0.37 -5.77 6.36
C CYS A 138 0.24 -4.49 7.21
N ALA A 139 0.93 -3.41 6.82
CA ALA A 139 0.86 -2.14 7.51
C ALA A 139 -0.46 -1.40 7.22
N LEU A 140 -0.94 -1.44 5.97
CA LEU A 140 -2.20 -0.82 5.53
C LEU A 140 -3.42 -1.58 6.07
N ASP A 141 -3.60 -2.86 5.72
CA ASP A 141 -4.72 -3.70 6.17
C ASP A 141 -4.80 -3.75 7.72
N GLY A 142 -3.64 -3.88 8.37
CA GLY A 142 -3.60 -4.07 9.81
C GLY A 142 -3.94 -2.83 10.63
N ALA A 143 -3.64 -1.63 10.15
CA ALA A 143 -3.71 -0.40 10.93
C ALA A 143 -4.65 0.65 10.33
N LEU A 144 -4.63 0.83 9.01
CA LEU A 144 -5.37 1.89 8.32
C LEU A 144 -6.86 1.54 8.16
N LEU A 145 -7.18 0.31 7.75
CA LEU A 145 -8.57 -0.15 7.61
C LEU A 145 -9.29 -0.25 8.95
N LYS A 146 -8.61 -0.77 9.98
CA LYS A 146 -9.20 -0.88 11.32
C LYS A 146 -9.43 0.49 11.96
N PHE A 147 -8.53 1.43 11.72
CA PHE A 147 -8.71 2.81 12.16
C PHE A 147 -9.99 3.42 11.55
N LEU A 148 -10.16 3.34 10.23
CA LEU A 148 -11.33 3.89 9.56
C LEU A 148 -12.64 3.26 10.03
N LEU A 149 -12.65 1.94 10.25
CA LEU A 149 -13.83 1.24 10.76
C LEU A 149 -14.19 1.60 12.21
N ASP A 150 -13.22 2.00 13.02
CA ASP A 150 -13.43 2.37 14.42
C ASP A 150 -13.82 3.85 14.58
N GLU A 151 -13.26 4.74 13.75
CA GLU A 151 -13.42 6.20 13.89
C GLU A 151 -14.48 6.82 12.96
N VAL A 152 -14.81 6.16 11.85
CA VAL A 152 -15.77 6.69 10.86
C VAL A 152 -17.11 5.99 11.00
N ALA A 153 -18.09 6.70 11.56
CA ALA A 153 -19.45 6.21 11.77
C ALA A 153 -20.34 6.23 10.51
N ASP A 154 -19.78 6.00 9.30
CA ASP A 154 -20.56 5.89 8.06
C ASP A 154 -20.74 4.41 7.67
N PRO A 155 -21.97 3.85 7.65
CA PRO A 155 -22.20 2.47 7.22
C PRO A 155 -21.77 2.18 5.77
N VAL A 156 -21.78 3.19 4.89
CA VAL A 156 -21.27 3.04 3.50
C VAL A 156 -19.76 2.88 3.50
N CYS A 157 -19.05 3.62 4.35
CA CYS A 157 -17.61 3.44 4.59
C CYS A 157 -17.30 2.01 5.04
N ALA A 158 -18.07 1.50 6.01
CA ALA A 158 -17.90 0.14 6.49
C ALA A 158 -18.18 -0.92 5.39
N GLU A 159 -19.07 -0.63 4.44
CA GLU A 159 -19.31 -1.49 3.27
C GLU A 159 -18.15 -1.46 2.28
N VAL A 160 -17.69 -0.27 1.90
CA VAL A 160 -16.52 -0.09 1.03
C VAL A 160 -15.33 -0.86 1.59
N PHE A 161 -14.99 -0.64 2.86
CA PHE A 161 -13.82 -1.28 3.46
C PHE A 161 -13.98 -2.77 3.75
N ARG A 162 -15.22 -3.31 3.82
CA ARG A 162 -15.41 -4.76 3.78
C ARG A 162 -14.99 -5.34 2.43
N ASN A 163 -15.32 -4.65 1.33
CA ASN A 163 -14.95 -5.10 0.00
C ASN A 163 -13.44 -4.96 -0.24
N VAL A 164 -12.84 -3.85 0.15
CA VAL A 164 -11.37 -3.65 0.13
C VAL A 164 -10.66 -4.74 0.93
N ASN A 165 -11.04 -4.96 2.20
CA ASN A 165 -10.43 -5.99 3.04
C ASN A 165 -10.56 -7.42 2.46
N ASN A 166 -11.66 -7.70 1.76
CA ASN A 166 -11.80 -8.99 1.05
C ASN A 166 -10.75 -9.14 -0.05
N ASP A 167 -10.44 -8.08 -0.79
CA ASP A 167 -9.38 -8.04 -1.80
C ASP A 167 -7.99 -8.16 -1.15
N GLU A 168 -7.73 -7.37 -0.10
CA GLU A 168 -6.45 -7.37 0.63
C GLU A 168 -6.04 -8.72 1.20
N SER A 169 -7.02 -9.50 1.65
CA SER A 169 -6.77 -10.86 2.13
C SER A 169 -6.12 -11.75 1.04
N ARG A 170 -6.46 -11.53 -0.24
CA ARG A 170 -5.91 -12.25 -1.39
C ARG A 170 -4.57 -11.68 -1.82
N HIS A 171 -4.41 -10.36 -1.76
CA HIS A 171 -3.13 -9.69 -2.02
C HIS A 171 -2.04 -10.20 -1.08
N LEU A 172 -2.34 -10.24 0.22
CA LEU A 172 -1.47 -10.82 1.23
C LEU A 172 -1.19 -12.30 0.99
N ALA A 173 -2.21 -13.10 0.68
CA ALA A 173 -2.04 -14.52 0.43
C ALA A 173 -1.08 -14.79 -0.76
N VAL A 174 -1.28 -14.09 -1.88
CA VAL A 174 -0.40 -14.15 -3.05
C VAL A 174 0.98 -13.60 -2.73
N GLY A 175 1.07 -12.47 -2.04
CA GLY A 175 2.32 -11.85 -1.65
C GLY A 175 3.23 -12.80 -0.87
N PHE A 176 2.69 -13.48 0.14
CA PHE A 176 3.48 -14.47 0.90
C PHE A 176 3.79 -15.75 0.13
N GLN A 177 2.91 -16.18 -0.78
CA GLN A 177 3.21 -17.31 -1.67
C GLN A 177 4.36 -16.96 -2.63
N VAL A 178 4.35 -15.77 -3.21
CA VAL A 178 5.43 -15.26 -4.08
C VAL A 178 6.73 -15.18 -3.29
N LEU A 179 6.72 -14.67 -2.06
CA LEU A 179 7.91 -14.67 -1.19
C LEU A 179 8.46 -16.09 -0.94
N ASN A 180 7.57 -17.05 -0.71
CA ASN A 180 7.95 -18.46 -0.56
C ASN A 180 8.58 -19.01 -1.84
N ASP A 181 8.00 -18.71 -3.01
CA ASP A 181 8.47 -19.21 -4.30
C ASP A 181 9.81 -18.57 -4.69
N LEU A 182 9.98 -17.28 -4.42
CA LEU A 182 11.25 -16.57 -4.57
C LEU A 182 12.33 -17.26 -3.74
N GLY A 183 12.08 -17.50 -2.45
CA GLY A 183 13.02 -18.14 -1.53
C GLY A 183 13.38 -19.59 -1.85
N ALA A 184 12.60 -20.27 -2.69
CA ALA A 184 12.92 -21.61 -3.20
C ALA A 184 14.09 -21.60 -4.19
N SER A 185 14.46 -20.43 -4.72
CA SER A 185 15.56 -20.26 -5.66
C SER A 185 16.94 -20.58 -5.04
N PRO A 186 17.95 -20.92 -5.87
CA PRO A 186 19.32 -21.12 -5.39
C PRO A 186 19.88 -19.91 -4.65
N MET A 187 20.53 -20.13 -3.49
CA MET A 187 21.08 -19.06 -2.63
C MET A 187 22.04 -18.11 -3.34
N ARG A 188 22.76 -18.59 -4.36
CA ARG A 188 23.65 -17.74 -5.19
C ARG A 188 22.91 -16.59 -5.87
N LEU A 189 21.66 -16.81 -6.31
CA LEU A 189 20.85 -15.77 -6.96
C LEU A 189 20.48 -14.71 -5.92
N HIS A 190 20.05 -15.14 -4.73
CA HIS A 190 19.76 -14.21 -3.64
C HIS A 190 20.97 -13.36 -3.24
N ALA A 191 22.16 -13.95 -3.19
CA ALA A 191 23.37 -13.20 -2.87
C ALA A 191 23.71 -12.14 -3.94
N ILE A 192 23.62 -12.50 -5.23
CA ILE A 192 23.88 -11.59 -6.34
C ILE A 192 22.86 -10.46 -6.38
N GLU A 193 21.56 -10.80 -6.32
CA GLU A 193 20.48 -9.82 -6.34
C GLU A 193 20.55 -8.87 -5.14
N THR A 194 20.88 -9.39 -3.95
CA THR A 194 21.06 -8.55 -2.75
C THR A 194 22.25 -7.61 -2.91
N ALA A 195 23.39 -8.10 -3.39
CA ALA A 195 24.55 -7.26 -3.64
C ALA A 195 24.23 -6.17 -4.68
N ALA A 196 23.55 -6.53 -5.77
CA ALA A 196 23.08 -5.57 -6.78
C ALA A 196 22.13 -4.53 -6.18
N THR A 197 21.16 -4.96 -5.37
CA THR A 197 20.19 -4.11 -4.67
C THR A 197 20.88 -3.08 -3.78
N LEU A 198 21.92 -3.48 -3.04
CA LEU A 198 22.63 -2.60 -2.11
C LEU A 198 23.49 -1.53 -2.79
N VAL A 199 23.86 -1.73 -4.06
CA VAL A 199 24.67 -0.76 -4.83
C VAL A 199 23.87 -0.01 -5.88
N ASP A 200 22.60 -0.38 -6.11
CA ASP A 200 21.74 0.28 -7.07
C ASP A 200 21.22 1.62 -6.50
N PRO A 201 21.63 2.77 -7.05
CA PRO A 201 21.19 4.07 -6.54
C PRO A 201 19.67 4.25 -6.61
N ARG A 202 18.99 3.59 -7.56
CA ARG A 202 17.53 3.68 -7.71
C ARG A 202 16.85 3.08 -6.48
N ILE A 203 17.32 1.92 -6.03
CA ILE A 203 16.77 1.23 -4.84
C ILE A 203 17.12 1.98 -3.56
N LEU A 204 18.34 2.52 -3.46
CA LEU A 204 18.74 3.33 -2.31
C LEU A 204 17.88 4.59 -2.16
N ILE A 205 17.57 5.28 -3.27
CA ILE A 205 16.64 6.41 -3.25
C ILE A 205 15.24 5.95 -2.80
N GLY A 206 14.76 4.82 -3.32
CA GLY A 206 13.47 4.25 -2.91
C GLY A 206 13.40 3.97 -1.41
N ALA A 207 14.46 3.38 -0.85
CA ALA A 207 14.56 3.14 0.59
C ALA A 207 14.53 4.44 1.40
N LEU A 208 15.21 5.49 0.94
CA LEU A 208 15.21 6.81 1.60
C LEU A 208 13.84 7.50 1.60
N LEU A 209 12.99 7.20 0.62
CA LEU A 209 11.60 7.70 0.56
C LEU A 209 10.64 6.82 1.37
N TYR A 210 10.81 5.50 1.31
CA TYR A 210 9.97 4.52 2.01
C TYR A 210 10.08 4.61 3.53
N VAL A 211 11.30 4.74 4.08
CA VAL A 211 11.53 4.80 5.54
C VAL A 211 10.72 5.91 6.21
N PRO A 212 10.84 7.20 5.81
CA PRO A 212 10.05 8.28 6.41
C PRO A 212 8.56 8.17 6.11
N LEU A 213 8.15 7.54 4.99
CA LEU A 213 6.73 7.33 4.68
C LEU A 213 6.08 6.42 5.72
N LEU A 214 6.67 5.24 5.93
CA LEU A 214 6.14 4.27 6.87
C LEU A 214 6.13 4.83 8.30
N THR A 215 7.21 5.50 8.71
CA THR A 215 7.27 6.12 10.04
C THR A 215 6.17 7.17 10.23
N ARG A 216 5.98 8.08 9.26
CA ARG A 216 4.94 9.11 9.35
C ARG A 216 3.54 8.52 9.38
N MET A 217 3.28 7.51 8.56
CA MET A 217 1.99 6.82 8.54
C MET A 217 1.65 6.22 9.91
N LEU A 218 2.59 5.49 10.51
CA LEU A 218 2.38 4.90 11.84
C LEU A 218 2.26 5.96 12.95
N THR A 219 3.06 7.02 12.90
CA THR A 219 2.96 8.14 13.86
C THR A 219 1.63 8.88 13.74
N ASN A 220 1.15 9.13 12.52
CA ASN A 220 -0.14 9.76 12.27
C ASN A 220 -1.28 8.88 12.81
N LEU A 221 -1.26 7.57 12.53
CA LEU A 221 -2.27 6.64 13.06
C LEU A 221 -2.32 6.62 14.59
N ASN A 222 -1.16 6.65 15.27
CA ASN A 222 -1.10 6.74 16.73
C ASN A 222 -1.67 8.09 17.25
N ALA A 223 -1.28 9.21 16.62
CA ALA A 223 -1.78 10.54 16.98
C ALA A 223 -3.30 10.66 16.85
N TRP A 224 -3.89 9.84 15.99
CA TRP A 224 -5.32 9.78 15.74
C TRP A 224 -6.09 8.79 16.62
N GLY A 225 -5.41 8.13 17.57
CA GLY A 225 -6.06 7.27 18.56
C GLY A 225 -5.97 5.77 18.27
N LEU A 226 -5.29 5.35 17.19
CA LEU A 226 -5.03 3.93 16.99
C LEU A 226 -4.07 3.42 18.08
N SER A 227 -4.51 2.40 18.83
CA SER A 227 -3.68 1.87 19.91
C SER A 227 -2.34 1.32 19.38
N GLU A 228 -1.27 1.54 20.14
CA GLU A 228 0.06 0.99 19.83
C GLU A 228 0.03 -0.54 19.65
N GLU A 229 -0.86 -1.24 20.36
CA GLU A 229 -1.08 -2.67 20.20
C GLU A 229 -1.59 -3.05 18.80
N LYS A 230 -2.54 -2.28 18.24
CA LYS A 230 -3.05 -2.51 16.88
C LYS A 230 -1.96 -2.28 15.83
N LEU A 231 -1.17 -1.20 15.98
CA LEU A 231 -0.01 -0.92 15.13
C LEU A 231 1.04 -2.05 15.22
N TYR A 232 1.33 -2.51 16.43
CA TYR A 232 2.25 -3.63 16.66
C TYR A 232 1.75 -4.92 16.00
N ASN A 233 0.46 -5.23 16.15
CA ASN A 233 -0.16 -6.42 15.55
C ASN A 233 -0.17 -6.36 14.01
N ALA A 234 -0.43 -5.18 13.43
CA ALA A 234 -0.38 -4.94 11.99
C ALA A 234 1.01 -5.26 11.43
N VAL A 235 2.04 -4.66 12.03
CA VAL A 235 3.41 -4.82 11.58
C VAL A 235 3.96 -6.23 11.84
N THR A 236 3.66 -6.82 12.99
CA THR A 236 4.16 -8.17 13.35
C THR A 236 3.50 -9.27 12.53
N ARG A 237 2.37 -9.00 11.88
CA ARG A 237 1.77 -9.92 10.90
C ARG A 237 2.75 -10.29 9.80
N TYR A 238 3.56 -9.33 9.33
CA TYR A 238 4.57 -9.58 8.30
C TYR A 238 5.60 -10.64 8.74
N SER A 239 6.10 -10.52 9.97
CA SER A 239 6.97 -11.53 10.56
C SER A 239 6.24 -12.85 10.81
N ASN A 240 5.05 -12.80 11.41
CA ASN A 240 4.32 -13.98 11.87
C ASN A 240 3.85 -14.88 10.72
N VAL A 241 3.53 -14.29 9.56
CA VAL A 241 3.13 -15.05 8.37
C VAL A 241 4.36 -15.45 7.57
N GLY A 242 5.30 -14.53 7.32
CA GLY A 242 6.50 -14.82 6.56
C GLY A 242 7.39 -15.89 7.20
N ASP A 243 7.51 -15.89 8.54
CA ASP A 243 8.30 -16.88 9.27
C ASP A 243 7.69 -18.30 9.20
N ARG A 244 6.46 -18.49 8.71
CA ARG A 244 5.88 -19.83 8.57
C ARG A 244 6.48 -20.62 7.41
N SER A 245 7.09 -19.94 6.44
CA SER A 245 7.77 -20.59 5.31
C SER A 245 9.27 -20.67 5.55
N GLU A 246 9.84 -21.87 5.39
CA GLU A 246 11.29 -22.05 5.39
C GLU A 246 11.97 -21.34 4.22
N ASN A 247 11.28 -21.24 3.08
CA ASN A 247 11.82 -20.57 1.89
C ASN A 247 11.81 -19.05 2.05
N THR A 248 10.74 -18.45 2.57
CA THR A 248 10.69 -17.00 2.80
C THR A 248 11.83 -16.52 3.69
N ARG A 249 12.22 -17.33 4.70
CA ARG A 249 13.37 -17.05 5.57
C ARG A 249 14.73 -17.02 4.83
N ARG A 250 14.79 -17.42 3.56
CA ARG A 250 15.99 -17.34 2.72
C ARG A 250 16.07 -16.06 1.89
N VAL A 251 15.00 -15.28 1.83
CA VAL A 251 14.93 -14.04 1.05
C VAL A 251 15.55 -12.89 1.86
N PRO A 252 16.66 -12.26 1.43
CA PRO A 252 17.31 -11.20 2.22
C PRO A 252 16.44 -9.95 2.35
N GLY A 253 15.72 -9.57 1.28
CA GLY A 253 14.78 -8.43 1.31
C GLY A 253 13.70 -8.56 2.38
N TYR A 254 13.19 -9.78 2.61
CA TYR A 254 12.24 -10.07 3.68
C TYR A 254 12.80 -9.70 5.06
N HIS A 255 14.05 -10.07 5.35
CA HIS A 255 14.68 -9.77 6.64
C HIS A 255 14.98 -8.28 6.82
N ILE A 256 15.40 -7.60 5.75
CA ILE A 256 15.65 -6.15 5.79
C ILE A 256 14.34 -5.42 6.14
N LEU A 257 13.24 -5.73 5.44
CA LEU A 257 11.94 -5.12 5.69
C LEU A 257 11.38 -5.50 7.05
N LYS A 258 11.48 -6.77 7.45
CA LYS A 258 11.09 -7.25 8.78
C LYS A 258 11.82 -6.49 9.89
N ALA A 259 13.13 -6.29 9.75
CA ALA A 259 13.93 -5.54 10.70
C ALA A 259 13.54 -4.06 10.74
N HIS A 260 13.34 -3.44 9.58
CA HIS A 260 12.88 -2.06 9.48
C HIS A 260 11.52 -1.87 10.17
N MET A 261 10.50 -2.64 9.80
CA MET A 261 9.17 -2.50 10.39
C MET A 261 9.19 -2.73 11.92
N SER A 262 9.97 -3.72 12.38
CA SER A 262 10.15 -3.98 13.82
C SER A 262 10.83 -2.81 14.55
N ALA A 263 11.75 -2.11 13.89
CA ALA A 263 12.44 -0.96 14.45
C ALA A 263 11.51 0.26 14.53
N THR A 264 10.66 0.47 13.53
CA THR A 264 9.71 1.59 13.49
C THR A 264 8.71 1.56 14.65
N ILE A 265 8.22 0.39 15.06
CA ILE A 265 7.28 0.31 16.21
C ILE A 265 7.96 0.60 17.56
N LYS A 266 9.27 0.31 17.70
CA LYS A 266 9.91 0.34 19.02
C LYS A 266 10.19 1.76 19.54
N HIS A 267 9.85 2.81 18.81
CA HIS A 267 9.92 4.25 19.14
C HIS A 267 11.21 4.79 19.81
N SER A 268 12.24 3.96 20.01
CA SER A 268 13.39 4.22 20.87
C SER A 268 14.72 3.93 20.16
N GLN A 269 14.70 3.82 18.82
CA GLN A 269 15.87 3.44 18.04
C GLN A 269 16.40 4.60 17.18
N PRO A 270 17.73 4.64 16.89
CA PRO A 270 18.34 5.66 16.04
C PRO A 270 17.65 5.83 14.67
N LEU A 271 17.05 4.75 14.15
CA LEU A 271 16.31 4.76 12.89
C LEU A 271 15.09 5.68 12.91
N GLN A 272 14.37 5.74 14.04
CA GLN A 272 13.22 6.64 14.20
C GLN A 272 13.66 8.10 14.09
N PHE A 273 14.76 8.46 14.77
CA PHE A 273 15.33 9.81 14.68
C PHE A 273 15.74 10.16 13.24
N VAL A 274 16.38 9.23 12.52
CA VAL A 274 16.75 9.43 11.12
C VAL A 274 15.50 9.63 10.26
N ALA A 275 14.48 8.80 10.42
CA ALA A 275 13.22 8.90 9.67
C ALA A 275 12.50 10.23 9.93
N GLU A 276 12.42 10.69 11.18
CA GLU A 276 11.83 11.98 11.54
C GLU A 276 12.59 13.16 10.92
N ARG A 277 13.94 13.12 10.96
CA ARG A 277 14.77 14.16 10.34
C ARG A 277 14.63 14.18 8.82
N LEU A 278 14.57 13.01 8.17
CA LEU A 278 14.26 12.92 6.75
C LEU A 278 12.87 13.48 6.44
N GLY A 279 11.88 13.22 7.30
CA GLY A 279 10.54 13.79 7.19
C GLY A 279 10.57 15.33 7.17
N VAL A 280 11.31 15.95 8.09
CA VAL A 280 11.48 17.42 8.12
C VAL A 280 12.15 17.94 6.84
N VAL A 281 13.15 17.22 6.31
CA VAL A 281 13.79 17.61 5.03
C VAL A 281 12.79 17.54 3.88
N ILE A 282 11.97 16.48 3.82
CA ILE A 282 10.93 16.30 2.81
C ILE A 282 9.88 17.42 2.90
N ASP A 283 9.52 17.87 4.10
CA ASP A 283 8.55 18.96 4.28
C ASP A 283 9.04 20.28 3.67
N HIS A 284 10.36 20.50 3.61
CA HIS A 284 10.97 21.68 2.99
C HIS A 284 11.33 21.47 1.52
N PHE A 285 11.13 20.27 0.97
CA PHE A 285 11.42 20.00 -0.43
C PHE A 285 10.44 20.74 -1.36
N PRO A 286 10.93 21.46 -2.38
CA PRO A 286 10.09 22.16 -3.34
C PRO A 286 9.56 21.19 -4.39
N ILE A 287 8.39 20.58 -4.16
CA ILE A 287 7.81 19.56 -5.05
C ILE A 287 7.50 20.10 -6.45
N GLU A 288 7.44 21.41 -6.63
CA GLU A 288 7.23 22.09 -7.91
C GLU A 288 8.34 21.78 -8.92
N VAL A 289 9.55 21.45 -8.44
CA VAL A 289 10.68 21.07 -9.30
C VAL A 289 10.49 19.71 -9.98
N LEU A 290 9.55 18.89 -9.48
CA LEU A 290 9.23 17.59 -10.06
C LEU A 290 8.36 17.73 -11.32
N GLY A 291 7.85 18.92 -11.61
CA GLY A 291 7.01 19.17 -12.78
C GLY A 291 5.61 18.57 -12.63
N LYS A 292 5.01 18.20 -13.77
CA LYS A 292 3.65 17.65 -13.83
C LYS A 292 3.58 16.29 -13.13
N THR A 293 2.40 15.94 -12.63
CA THR A 293 2.16 14.58 -12.14
C THR A 293 2.20 13.58 -13.30
N PRO A 294 2.63 12.33 -13.06
CA PRO A 294 2.63 11.30 -14.08
C PRO A 294 1.25 11.07 -14.69
N SER A 295 1.16 10.66 -15.96
CA SER A 295 -0.13 10.51 -16.65
C SER A 295 -1.05 9.45 -16.02
N TRP A 296 -0.48 8.41 -15.42
CA TRP A 296 -1.27 7.38 -14.71
C TRP A 296 -1.99 7.94 -13.47
N THR A 297 -1.61 9.12 -12.98
CA THR A 297 -2.37 9.82 -11.92
C THR A 297 -3.71 10.37 -12.39
N GLU A 298 -3.92 10.49 -13.70
CA GLU A 298 -5.18 10.95 -14.31
C GLU A 298 -6.22 9.82 -14.45
N GLU A 299 -5.85 8.57 -14.13
CA GLU A 299 -6.73 7.39 -14.20
C GLU A 299 -7.70 7.29 -13.01
N LEU A 300 -7.50 8.12 -11.97
CA LEU A 300 -8.39 8.21 -10.81
C LEU A 300 -9.75 8.76 -11.21
N THR A 301 -10.81 8.01 -10.88
CA THR A 301 -12.19 8.44 -11.13
C THR A 301 -13.11 8.01 -9.99
N TYR A 302 -13.99 8.90 -9.58
CA TYR A 302 -15.01 8.63 -8.55
C TYR A 302 -16.31 8.10 -9.16
N GLU A 303 -16.41 8.08 -10.50
CA GLU A 303 -17.64 7.69 -11.17
C GLU A 303 -17.91 6.19 -10.99
N PRO A 304 -19.12 5.79 -10.59
CA PRO A 304 -19.48 4.38 -10.49
C PRO A 304 -19.50 3.74 -11.89
N VAL A 305 -18.39 3.10 -12.27
CA VAL A 305 -18.30 2.34 -13.52
C VAL A 305 -18.73 0.88 -13.27
N ALA A 306 -19.49 0.30 -14.21
CA ALA A 306 -19.84 -1.12 -14.18
C ALA A 306 -18.60 -2.02 -14.46
N LYS A 307 -18.67 -3.28 -14.04
CA LYS A 307 -17.61 -4.31 -14.18
C LYS A 307 -17.14 -4.53 -15.61
#